data_AF-X0T4Q7-F1
#
_entry.id   AF-X0T4Q7-F1
#
_cell.length_a   1.000
_cell.length_b   1.000
_cell.length_c   1.000
_cell.angle_alpha   90.00
_cell.angle_beta   90.00
_cell.angle_gamma   90.00
#
_symmetry.space_group_name_H-M   'P 1'
#
loop_
_entity.id
_entity.type
_entity.pdbx_description
1 polymer ?
#
loop_
_entity_poly.entity_id
_entity_poly.type
_entity_poly.pdbx_seq_one_letter_code
_entity_poly.pdbx_strand_id
1 'polypeptide(L)'
;MKDNKKGYKNASCTLPILEVKVSGDKKSVEGYFAAFDNIDSDGDKIRKGAFDKSIQEHGPASSTNRKIAHLAYHDTRRPLGVLQELYPDEKGLYFRSDLGEHTDGKDFGFMYDDGIIREHSIGFNYIDDKINFVEIDRDKATNDIEKMYGGYWDIQEVKLWEGSAVVFGANSETPNLSIIKSQDDLNNHLEEINERMEVFIKALTDNNLSKKYNELFVLELVQLKGQYNSLLKFEKPIEKITLEDQEPNLKEQEEELKRRILLS
;
A
#
# COMPACT_ATOMS: atom_id res chain seq x y z
N MET A 1 -7.53 -11.41 25.04
CA MET A 1 -6.76 -10.18 24.72
C MET A 1 -5.75 -10.56 23.66
N LYS A 2 -5.79 -9.91 22.49
CA LYS A 2 -4.70 -10.02 21.51
C LYS A 2 -3.50 -9.27 22.10
N ASP A 3 -2.31 -9.85 22.03
CA ASP A 3 -1.09 -9.18 22.48
C ASP A 3 -0.81 -7.96 21.61
N ASN A 4 -0.33 -6.87 22.22
CA ASN A 4 0.06 -5.66 21.49
C ASN A 4 1.18 -5.94 20.48
N LYS A 5 1.10 -5.31 19.30
CA LYS A 5 2.18 -5.36 18.31
C LYS A 5 3.46 -4.74 18.88
N LYS A 6 4.61 -5.39 18.65
CA LYS A 6 5.93 -4.97 19.13
C LYS A 6 6.98 -5.11 18.03
N GLY A 7 8.10 -4.42 18.21
CA GLY A 7 9.28 -4.55 17.34
C GLY A 7 9.26 -3.61 16.14
N TYR A 8 10.25 -3.79 15.26
CA TYR A 8 10.43 -2.98 14.05
C TYR A 8 9.50 -3.46 12.95
N LYS A 9 8.89 -2.53 12.23
CA LYS A 9 7.96 -2.79 11.13
C LYS A 9 8.16 -1.82 9.98
N ASN A 10 7.69 -2.26 8.82
CA ASN A 10 7.61 -1.47 7.62
C ASN A 10 6.11 -1.31 7.26
N ALA A 11 5.63 -0.08 7.05
CA ALA A 11 4.28 0.20 6.51
C ALA A 11 4.42 1.12 5.31
N SER A 12 3.47 1.18 4.39
CA SER A 12 3.70 1.93 3.14
C SER A 12 2.57 2.83 2.70
N CYS A 13 2.89 3.69 1.73
CA CYS A 13 2.02 4.73 1.21
C CYS A 13 1.73 4.53 -0.26
N THR A 14 0.45 4.73 -0.60
CA THR A 14 -0.05 4.76 -1.98
C THR A 14 -0.58 6.15 -2.33
N LEU A 15 0.14 7.19 -1.91
CA LEU A 15 -0.12 8.51 -2.46
C LEU A 15 0.76 8.65 -3.71
N PRO A 16 0.17 9.08 -4.84
CA PRO A 16 0.95 9.27 -6.05
C PRO A 16 2.11 10.22 -5.76
N ILE A 17 3.24 9.94 -6.41
CA ILE A 17 4.41 10.82 -6.47
C ILE A 17 3.92 12.26 -6.61
N LEU A 18 4.26 13.13 -5.64
CA LEU A 18 4.44 14.53 -6.01
C LEU A 18 5.73 14.55 -6.81
N GLU A 19 5.61 14.90 -8.09
CA GLU A 19 6.66 15.27 -9.03
C GLU A 19 8.12 15.07 -8.59
N VAL A 20 8.89 14.27 -9.34
CA VAL A 20 10.35 14.37 -9.28
C VAL A 20 10.76 15.74 -9.83
N LYS A 21 11.22 16.63 -8.95
CA LYS A 21 11.69 17.96 -9.34
C LYS A 21 13.20 18.00 -9.38
N VAL A 22 13.75 18.14 -10.58
CA VAL A 22 15.16 18.48 -10.77
C VAL A 22 15.34 19.97 -10.50
N SER A 23 16.07 20.31 -9.43
CA SER A 23 16.36 21.69 -9.04
C SER A 23 17.89 21.90 -9.03
N GLY A 24 18.42 22.52 -10.09
CA GLY A 24 19.86 22.80 -10.23
C GLY A 24 20.71 21.55 -10.48
N ASP A 25 21.92 21.51 -9.92
CA ASP A 25 22.88 20.39 -10.09
C ASP A 25 22.55 19.14 -9.25
N LYS A 26 21.61 19.25 -8.29
CA LYS A 26 21.21 18.14 -7.42
C LYS A 26 19.80 17.65 -7.76
N LYS A 27 19.66 16.35 -8.02
CA LYS A 27 18.34 15.72 -8.15
C LYS A 27 17.64 15.72 -6.80
N SER A 28 16.43 16.25 -6.76
CA SER A 28 15.55 16.19 -5.60
C SER A 28 14.34 15.32 -5.95
N VAL A 29 13.84 14.59 -4.96
CA VAL A 29 12.59 13.84 -5.08
C VAL A 29 11.66 14.28 -3.96
N GLU A 30 10.39 14.47 -4.30
CA GLU A 30 9.32 14.72 -3.35
C GLU A 30 8.23 13.64 -3.49
N GLY A 31 7.35 13.56 -2.51
CA GLY A 31 6.32 12.53 -2.47
C GLY A 31 5.81 12.32 -1.06
N TYR A 32 5.26 11.13 -0.81
CA TYR A 32 4.74 10.75 0.48
C TYR A 32 5.27 9.40 0.92
N PHE A 33 5.73 9.32 2.17
CA PHE A 33 6.21 8.06 2.77
C PHE A 33 5.11 7.23 3.41
N ALA A 34 4.03 7.85 3.89
CA ALA A 34 2.90 7.18 4.54
C ALA A 34 1.58 7.90 4.19
N ALA A 35 0.49 7.14 4.03
CA ALA A 35 -0.86 7.69 3.96
C ALA A 35 -1.48 7.63 5.36
N PHE A 36 -2.51 8.44 5.59
CA PHE A 36 -3.23 8.45 6.86
C PHE A 36 -4.62 7.83 6.72
N ASP A 37 -5.07 7.23 7.81
CA ASP A 37 -6.44 6.76 8.01
C ASP A 37 -6.94 5.67 7.02
N ASN A 38 -6.05 5.12 6.18
CA ASN A 38 -6.25 3.87 5.46
C ASN A 38 -5.76 2.67 6.30
N ILE A 39 -6.38 1.50 6.10
CA ILE A 39 -5.92 0.24 6.69
C ILE A 39 -5.00 -0.42 5.66
N ASP A 40 -3.75 -0.67 6.03
CA ASP A 40 -2.77 -1.34 5.16
C ASP A 40 -2.89 -2.88 5.18
N SER A 41 -2.06 -3.58 4.41
CA SER A 41 -2.13 -5.05 4.30
C SER A 41 -1.79 -5.76 5.62
N ASP A 42 -1.10 -5.09 6.54
CA ASP A 42 -0.77 -5.60 7.88
C ASP A 42 -1.89 -5.33 8.89
N GLY A 43 -3.01 -4.75 8.43
CA GLY A 43 -4.15 -4.37 9.25
C GLY A 43 -3.86 -3.17 10.14
N ASP A 44 -2.92 -2.31 9.76
CA ASP A 44 -2.54 -1.11 10.49
C ASP A 44 -3.21 0.13 9.90
N LYS A 45 -3.81 0.94 10.78
CA LYS A 45 -4.37 2.25 10.46
C LYS A 45 -3.57 3.33 11.16
N ILE A 46 -2.70 4.00 10.42
CA ILE A 46 -1.87 5.09 10.94
C ILE A 46 -2.70 6.38 10.98
N ARG A 47 -2.83 6.96 12.18
CA ARG A 47 -3.55 8.22 12.37
C ARG A 47 -2.71 9.42 11.98
N LYS A 48 -3.39 10.47 11.52
CA LYS A 48 -2.80 11.80 11.43
C LYS A 48 -2.27 12.21 12.83
N GLY A 49 -1.03 12.67 12.88
CA GLY A 49 -0.33 13.00 14.13
C GLY A 49 0.59 11.90 14.66
N ALA A 50 0.51 10.67 14.12
CA ALA A 50 1.31 9.54 14.61
C ALA A 50 2.84 9.74 14.45
N PHE A 51 3.26 10.64 13.57
CA PHE A 51 4.66 10.94 13.30
C PHE A 51 5.18 12.20 13.99
N ASP A 52 4.32 13.04 14.57
CA ASP A 52 4.65 14.42 14.98
C ASP A 52 5.86 14.47 15.91
N LYS A 53 5.83 13.63 16.95
CA LYS A 53 6.92 13.54 17.93
C LYS A 53 8.22 13.05 17.30
N SER A 54 8.15 12.03 16.44
CA SER A 54 9.34 11.53 15.74
C SER A 54 9.95 12.57 14.81
N ILE A 55 9.12 13.37 14.12
CA ILE A 55 9.58 14.47 13.27
C ILE A 55 10.18 15.58 14.11
N GLN A 56 9.59 15.92 15.26
CA GLN A 56 10.14 16.92 16.16
C GLN A 56 11.52 16.49 16.72
N GLU A 57 11.65 15.24 17.16
CA GLU A 57 12.86 14.72 17.78
C GLU A 57 13.96 14.39 16.75
N HIS A 58 13.58 13.88 15.57
CA HIS A 58 14.49 13.25 14.60
C HIS A 58 14.35 13.75 13.16
N GLY A 59 13.48 14.74 12.90
CA GLY A 59 13.25 15.26 11.56
C GLY A 59 14.41 16.09 10.99
N PRO A 60 14.25 16.59 9.75
CA PRO A 60 15.28 17.34 9.04
C PRO A 60 15.71 18.62 9.77
N ALA A 61 14.79 19.28 10.48
CA ALA A 61 15.07 20.47 11.29
C ALA A 61 15.65 20.18 12.70
N SER A 62 15.66 18.92 13.15
CA SER A 62 16.19 18.57 14.47
C SER A 62 17.71 18.72 14.55
N SER A 63 18.25 19.05 15.72
CA SER A 63 19.69 19.13 15.99
C SER A 63 20.36 17.77 16.25
N THR A 64 19.59 16.67 16.25
CA THR A 64 20.15 15.34 16.47
C THR A 64 20.96 14.84 15.28
N ASN A 65 21.98 14.03 15.55
CA ASN A 65 22.72 13.29 14.52
C ASN A 65 21.96 12.04 14.04
N ARG A 66 21.00 11.54 14.83
CA ARG A 66 20.18 10.37 14.46
C ARG A 66 18.89 10.85 13.79
N LYS A 67 19.02 11.38 12.58
CA LYS A 67 17.88 11.85 11.80
C LYS A 67 17.10 10.68 11.20
N ILE A 68 15.81 10.91 10.91
CA ILE A 68 15.01 10.03 10.06
C ILE A 68 15.71 9.94 8.71
N ALA A 69 15.98 8.71 8.25
CA ALA A 69 16.76 8.46 7.04
C ALA A 69 15.86 8.34 5.79
N HIS A 70 16.43 8.64 4.62
CA HIS A 70 15.86 8.26 3.33
C HIS A 70 16.69 7.11 2.73
N LEU A 71 16.13 5.91 2.67
CA LEU A 71 16.83 4.68 2.32
C LEU A 71 16.27 4.02 1.05
N ALA A 72 17.00 3.04 0.55
CA ALA A 72 16.51 2.08 -0.44
C ALA A 72 16.15 0.76 0.24
N TYR A 73 14.95 0.24 0.00
CA TYR A 73 14.53 -1.10 0.44
C TYR A 73 14.71 -1.39 1.93
N HIS A 74 14.54 -0.39 2.79
CA HIS A 74 14.76 -0.50 4.24
C HIS A 74 16.19 -0.94 4.62
N ASP A 75 17.15 -0.85 3.69
CA ASP A 75 18.54 -1.23 3.94
C ASP A 75 19.30 0.01 4.43
N THR A 76 19.59 0.02 5.73
CA THR A 76 20.38 1.08 6.40
C THR A 76 21.77 1.28 5.82
N ARG A 77 22.28 0.35 4.99
CA ARG A 77 23.55 0.48 4.26
C ARG A 77 23.40 1.18 2.90
N ARG A 78 22.17 1.52 2.50
CA ARG A 78 21.84 2.12 1.20
C ARG A 78 21.05 3.43 1.38
N PRO A 79 21.65 4.46 1.98
CA PRO A 79 21.03 5.78 2.02
C PRO A 79 20.91 6.36 0.62
N LEU A 80 19.78 6.98 0.31
CA LEU A 80 19.51 7.62 -0.97
C LEU A 80 19.84 9.10 -0.98
N GLY A 81 19.60 9.76 0.15
CA GLY A 81 19.71 11.21 0.22
C GLY A 81 19.51 11.76 1.61
N VAL A 82 19.44 13.09 1.67
CA VAL A 82 19.18 13.86 2.88
C VAL A 82 17.81 14.51 2.76
N LEU A 83 16.93 14.20 3.71
CA LEU A 83 15.63 14.85 3.83
C LEU A 83 15.83 16.35 4.11
N GLN A 84 15.20 17.17 3.27
CA GLN A 84 15.10 18.61 3.44
C GLN A 84 13.79 18.97 4.12
N GLU A 85 12.70 18.28 3.77
CA GLU A 85 11.37 18.49 4.34
C GLU A 85 10.74 17.14 4.70
N LEU A 86 10.01 17.14 5.82
CA LEU A 86 9.24 16.00 6.29
C LEU A 86 8.13 16.53 7.20
N TYR A 87 6.88 16.46 6.76
CA TYR A 87 5.74 16.96 7.53
C TYR A 87 4.43 16.24 7.15
N PRO A 88 3.48 16.11 8.08
CA PRO A 88 2.15 15.61 7.77
C PRO A 88 1.30 16.69 7.08
N ASP A 89 0.53 16.32 6.06
CA ASP A 89 -0.50 17.16 5.45
C ASP A 89 -1.87 16.46 5.43
N GLU A 90 -2.80 16.91 4.56
CA GLU A 90 -4.11 16.28 4.42
C GLU A 90 -4.07 14.92 3.68
N LYS A 91 -3.05 14.70 2.85
CA LYS A 91 -2.89 13.46 2.09
C LYS A 91 -2.12 12.42 2.90
N GLY A 92 -0.97 12.80 3.48
CA GLY A 92 -0.06 11.86 4.12
C GLY A 92 1.17 12.51 4.75
N LEU A 93 2.20 11.69 4.98
CA LEU A 93 3.52 12.13 5.43
C LEU A 93 4.36 12.57 4.22
N TYR A 94 4.30 13.87 3.90
CA TYR A 94 5.06 14.46 2.80
C TYR A 94 6.55 14.45 3.10
N PHE A 95 7.37 14.23 2.08
CA PHE A 95 8.82 14.40 2.16
C PHE A 95 9.38 15.11 0.93
N ARG A 96 10.50 15.80 1.12
CA ARG A 96 11.41 16.25 0.05
C ARG A 96 12.83 15.86 0.41
N SER A 97 13.51 15.18 -0.49
CA SER A 97 14.87 14.68 -0.30
C SER A 97 15.80 15.12 -1.42
N ASP A 98 16.98 15.62 -1.05
CA ASP A 98 18.09 15.80 -1.97
C ASP A 98 18.80 14.44 -2.13
N LEU A 99 18.82 13.89 -3.33
CA LEU A 99 19.50 12.62 -3.60
C LEU A 99 21.02 12.83 -3.63
N GLY A 100 21.74 11.82 -3.14
CA GLY A 100 23.20 11.85 -3.14
C GLY A 100 23.79 11.61 -4.53
N GLU A 101 25.03 12.07 -4.74
CA GLU A 101 25.75 11.88 -6.01
C GLU A 101 26.48 10.53 -6.11
N HIS A 102 26.38 9.69 -5.07
CA HIS A 102 26.85 8.30 -5.09
C HIS A 102 25.94 7.43 -5.96
N THR A 103 26.39 6.20 -6.23
CA THR A 103 25.70 5.27 -7.14
C THR A 103 24.22 5.10 -6.77
N ASP A 104 23.89 4.71 -5.53
CA ASP A 104 22.47 4.51 -5.15
C ASP A 104 21.61 5.78 -5.27
N GLY A 105 22.16 6.98 -5.04
CA GLY A 105 21.40 8.22 -5.21
C GLY A 105 21.14 8.57 -6.69
N LYS A 106 22.12 8.35 -7.56
CA LYS A 106 22.01 8.58 -9.03
C LYS A 106 21.07 7.59 -9.69
N ASP A 107 21.41 6.31 -9.66
CA ASP A 107 20.62 5.33 -8.93
C ASP A 107 19.09 5.49 -9.02
N PHE A 108 18.53 5.67 -7.84
CA PHE A 108 17.12 5.91 -7.65
C PHE A 108 16.63 7.19 -8.31
N GLY A 109 17.46 8.21 -8.47
CA GLY A 109 17.10 9.40 -9.24
C GLY A 109 16.64 9.08 -10.66
N PHE A 110 17.35 8.20 -11.38
CA PHE A 110 16.90 7.72 -12.69
C PHE A 110 15.70 6.78 -12.58
N MET A 111 15.63 5.93 -11.54
CA MET A 111 14.46 5.05 -11.36
C MET A 111 13.17 5.82 -11.12
N TYR A 112 13.24 6.94 -10.41
CA TYR A 112 12.13 7.84 -10.21
C TYR A 112 11.73 8.54 -11.51
N ASP A 113 12.71 9.05 -12.28
CA ASP A 113 12.47 9.68 -13.59
C ASP A 113 11.80 8.71 -14.58
N ASP A 114 12.28 7.47 -14.62
CA ASP A 114 11.76 6.42 -15.49
C ASP A 114 10.41 5.88 -14.99
N GLY A 115 10.03 6.13 -13.72
CA GLY A 115 8.82 5.58 -13.11
C GLY A 115 8.93 4.13 -12.66
N ILE A 116 10.15 3.60 -12.53
CA ILE A 116 10.44 2.27 -11.97
C ILE A 116 10.15 2.25 -10.46
N ILE A 117 10.51 3.33 -9.75
CA ILE A 117 10.14 3.52 -8.34
C ILE A 117 9.04 4.55 -8.29
N ARG A 118 7.88 4.14 -7.74
CA ARG A 118 6.73 5.02 -7.52
C ARG A 118 6.17 4.93 -6.11
N GLU A 119 6.64 3.96 -5.34
CA GLU A 119 6.10 3.63 -4.04
C GLU A 119 7.13 3.84 -2.92
N HIS A 120 6.60 4.12 -1.74
CA HIS A 120 7.40 4.37 -0.57
C HIS A 120 6.86 3.63 0.63
N SER A 121 7.79 3.37 1.54
CA SER A 121 7.53 2.71 2.80
C SER A 121 8.17 3.48 3.94
N ILE A 122 7.71 3.26 5.16
CA ILE A 122 8.28 3.79 6.38
C ILE A 122 8.78 2.65 7.23
N GLY A 123 9.95 2.83 7.85
CA GLY A 123 10.45 1.95 8.89
C GLY A 123 10.21 2.57 10.26
N PHE A 124 9.49 1.87 11.16
CA PHE A 124 9.10 2.40 12.46
C PHE A 124 9.01 1.33 13.56
N ASN A 125 8.92 1.78 14.81
CA ASN A 125 8.50 0.96 15.94
C ASN A 125 7.15 1.45 16.47
N TYR A 126 6.29 0.52 16.87
CA TYR A 126 5.09 0.87 17.64
C TYR A 126 5.46 1.46 19.00
N ILE A 127 4.57 2.31 19.51
CA ILE A 127 4.57 2.76 20.89
C ILE A 127 3.45 2.01 21.62
N ASP A 128 3.82 1.15 22.57
CA ASP A 128 2.93 0.13 23.17
C ASP A 128 1.61 0.70 23.73
N ASP A 129 1.61 1.90 24.32
CA ASP A 129 0.43 2.56 24.92
C ASP A 129 -0.32 3.47 23.94
N LYS A 130 0.08 3.48 22.66
CA LYS A 130 -0.48 4.32 21.59
C LYS A 130 -1.03 3.50 20.42
N ILE A 131 -1.21 2.20 20.63
CA ILE A 131 -1.84 1.30 19.67
C ILE A 131 -3.03 0.60 20.33
N ASN A 132 -4.13 0.45 19.60
CA ASN A 132 -5.32 -0.26 20.06
C ASN A 132 -5.89 -1.12 18.94
N PHE A 133 -6.28 -2.36 19.24
CA PHE A 133 -7.01 -3.17 18.26
C PHE A 133 -8.50 -2.76 18.27
N VAL A 134 -9.00 -2.35 17.12
CA VAL A 134 -10.42 -2.05 16.88
C VAL A 134 -11.04 -3.30 16.27
N GLU A 135 -11.84 -4.02 17.06
CA GLU A 135 -12.61 -5.16 16.57
C GLU A 135 -13.74 -4.68 15.64
N ILE A 136 -13.89 -5.36 14.52
CA ILE A 136 -15.00 -5.13 13.59
C ILE A 136 -15.83 -6.39 13.49
N ASP A 137 -17.14 -6.21 13.70
CA ASP A 137 -18.13 -7.26 13.47
C ASP A 137 -18.07 -7.69 12.00
N ARG A 138 -18.04 -9.01 11.74
CA ARG A 138 -17.90 -9.56 10.38
C ARG A 138 -18.99 -9.03 9.45
N ASP A 139 -20.18 -8.81 9.98
CA ASP A 139 -21.33 -8.31 9.21
C ASP A 139 -21.20 -6.82 8.85
N LYS A 140 -20.27 -6.10 9.50
CA LYS A 140 -19.96 -4.68 9.26
C LYS A 140 -18.62 -4.45 8.56
N ALA A 141 -17.85 -5.50 8.31
CA ALA A 141 -16.55 -5.40 7.67
C ALA A 141 -16.70 -4.94 6.21
N THR A 142 -16.06 -3.82 5.90
CA THR A 142 -16.18 -3.11 4.62
C THR A 142 -15.11 -3.52 3.60
N ASN A 143 -14.02 -4.14 4.06
CA ASN A 143 -12.92 -4.63 3.24
C ASN A 143 -12.41 -6.00 3.70
N ASP A 144 -11.59 -6.66 2.89
CA ASP A 144 -11.15 -8.04 3.15
C ASP A 144 -10.13 -8.14 4.29
N ILE A 145 -9.35 -7.09 4.52
CA ILE A 145 -8.40 -7.02 5.64
C ILE A 145 -9.17 -7.04 6.97
N GLU A 146 -10.23 -6.24 7.09
CA GLU A 146 -11.12 -6.23 8.27
C GLU A 146 -11.76 -7.61 8.50
N LYS A 147 -12.19 -8.31 7.44
CA LYS A 147 -12.75 -9.67 7.54
C LYS A 147 -11.70 -10.69 7.95
N MET A 148 -10.50 -10.59 7.39
CA MET A 148 -9.40 -11.52 7.61
C MET A 148 -8.89 -11.46 9.05
N TYR A 149 -8.70 -10.24 9.58
CA TYR A 149 -8.16 -10.03 10.93
C TYR A 149 -9.23 -9.83 12.01
N GLY A 150 -10.50 -9.66 11.62
CA GLY A 150 -11.61 -9.34 12.52
C GLY A 150 -11.52 -7.93 13.11
N GLY A 151 -10.92 -6.99 12.38
CA GLY A 151 -10.60 -5.64 12.85
C GLY A 151 -9.26 -5.12 12.32
N TYR A 152 -8.82 -3.99 12.86
CA TYR A 152 -7.55 -3.34 12.51
C TYR A 152 -6.86 -2.76 13.75
N TRP A 153 -5.57 -2.48 13.67
CA TRP A 153 -4.82 -1.77 14.70
C TRP A 153 -4.88 -0.27 14.43
N ASP A 154 -5.45 0.48 15.35
CA ASP A 154 -5.47 1.93 15.36
C ASP A 154 -4.17 2.45 16.00
N ILE A 155 -3.33 3.10 15.20
CA ILE A 155 -1.98 3.55 15.59
C ILE A 155 -1.97 5.06 15.73
N GLN A 156 -1.84 5.52 16.98
CA GLN A 156 -1.86 6.94 17.34
C GLN A 156 -0.48 7.58 17.41
N GLU A 157 0.57 6.80 17.64
CA GLU A 157 1.97 7.27 17.70
C GLU A 157 2.91 6.14 17.28
N VAL A 158 3.94 6.49 16.52
CA VAL A 158 5.05 5.59 16.19
C VAL A 158 6.39 6.29 16.39
N LYS A 159 7.41 5.48 16.61
CA LYS A 159 8.80 5.92 16.47
C LYS A 159 9.27 5.70 15.04
N LEU A 160 9.26 6.75 14.23
CA LEU A 160 9.70 6.74 12.83
C LEU A 160 11.22 6.79 12.75
N TRP A 161 11.80 5.89 11.96
CA TRP A 161 13.25 5.81 11.75
C TRP A 161 13.66 6.20 10.34
N GLU A 162 12.83 5.89 9.36
CA GLU A 162 13.18 6.08 7.96
C GLU A 162 11.95 6.09 7.06
N GLY A 163 12.10 6.74 5.92
CA GLY A 163 11.29 6.50 4.72
C GLY A 163 12.17 5.84 3.66
N SER A 164 11.63 4.87 2.95
CA SER A 164 12.34 4.07 1.97
C SER A 164 11.67 4.13 0.62
N ALA A 165 12.49 4.30 -0.41
CA ALA A 165 12.14 3.98 -1.77
C ALA A 165 12.04 2.46 -1.91
N VAL A 166 10.88 1.97 -2.35
CA VAL A 166 10.62 0.55 -2.56
C VAL A 166 9.96 0.37 -3.91
N VAL A 167 10.20 -0.79 -4.53
CA VAL A 167 9.46 -1.14 -5.75
C VAL A 167 8.00 -1.39 -5.39
N PHE A 168 7.76 -1.99 -4.21
CA PHE A 168 6.44 -2.30 -3.68
C PHE A 168 6.37 -1.92 -2.20
N GLY A 169 5.41 -1.06 -1.87
CA GLY A 169 5.01 -0.79 -0.51
C GLY A 169 4.13 -1.90 0.08
N ALA A 170 4.17 -2.06 1.41
CA ALA A 170 3.22 -2.77 2.27
C ALA A 170 1.77 -2.24 2.21
N ASN A 171 1.48 -1.18 1.46
CA ASN A 171 0.11 -0.84 1.07
C ASN A 171 -0.01 -1.15 -0.41
N SER A 172 0.01 -2.45 -0.63
CA SER A 172 -0.09 -3.06 -1.92
C SER A 172 -1.58 -3.14 -2.25
N GLU A 173 -2.01 -2.36 -3.24
CA GLU A 173 -2.76 -3.02 -4.31
C GLU A 173 -1.78 -3.99 -5.02
N THR A 174 -1.26 -4.99 -4.29
CA THR A 174 -1.28 -6.36 -4.80
C THR A 174 -2.70 -6.46 -5.30
N PRO A 175 -2.97 -6.69 -6.59
CA PRO A 175 -4.32 -6.71 -7.11
C PRO A 175 -5.17 -7.46 -6.11
N ASN A 176 -5.97 -6.72 -5.35
CA ASN A 176 -6.85 -7.37 -4.44
C ASN A 176 -7.90 -7.85 -5.40
N LEU A 177 -7.74 -9.08 -5.91
CA LEU A 177 -8.59 -9.62 -6.96
C LEU A 177 -10.06 -9.63 -6.52
N SER A 178 -10.34 -9.47 -5.22
CA SER A 178 -11.64 -9.24 -4.62
C SER A 178 -12.23 -7.82 -4.84
N ILE A 179 -11.43 -6.84 -5.26
CA ILE A 179 -11.86 -5.49 -5.70
C ILE A 179 -12.27 -5.49 -7.17
N ILE A 180 -11.82 -6.47 -7.96
CA ILE A 180 -12.28 -6.69 -9.34
C ILE A 180 -13.72 -7.23 -9.29
N LYS A 181 -14.67 -6.30 -9.19
CA LYS A 181 -16.11 -6.59 -9.10
C LYS A 181 -16.78 -6.47 -10.46
N SER A 182 -16.12 -5.82 -11.41
CA SER A 182 -16.60 -5.59 -12.77
C SER A 182 -15.54 -5.87 -13.82
N GLN A 183 -15.98 -5.94 -15.07
CA GLN A 183 -15.08 -6.08 -16.22
C GLN A 183 -14.22 -4.84 -16.43
N ASP A 184 -14.71 -3.65 -16.05
CA ASP A 184 -13.96 -2.39 -16.17
C ASP A 184 -12.84 -2.31 -15.13
N ASP A 185 -13.05 -2.81 -13.91
CA ASP A 185 -11.99 -2.90 -12.89
C ASP A 185 -10.83 -3.78 -13.36
N LEU A 186 -11.15 -4.89 -14.04
CA LEU A 186 -10.16 -5.79 -14.63
C LEU A 186 -9.38 -5.09 -15.75
N ASN A 187 -10.07 -4.33 -16.60
CA ASN A 187 -9.45 -3.60 -17.70
C ASN A 187 -8.51 -2.49 -17.19
N ASN A 188 -8.94 -1.73 -16.19
CA ASN A 188 -8.11 -0.69 -15.56
C ASN A 188 -6.85 -1.29 -14.93
N HIS A 189 -6.99 -2.43 -14.24
CA HIS A 189 -5.84 -3.11 -13.64
C HIS A 189 -4.89 -3.71 -14.71
N LEU A 190 -5.42 -4.19 -15.82
CA LEU A 190 -4.62 -4.62 -16.98
C LEU A 190 -3.88 -3.45 -17.63
N GLU A 191 -4.51 -2.29 -17.76
CA GLU A 191 -3.87 -1.06 -18.25
C GLU A 191 -2.72 -0.64 -17.33
N GLU A 192 -2.92 -0.66 -16.02
CA GLU A 192 -1.87 -0.35 -15.03
C GLU A 192 -0.66 -1.28 -15.15
N ILE A 193 -0.90 -2.59 -15.30
CA ILE A 193 0.16 -3.57 -15.56
C ILE A 193 0.89 -3.26 -16.87
N ASN A 194 0.16 -2.92 -17.94
CA ASN A 194 0.74 -2.63 -19.24
C ASN A 194 1.58 -1.34 -19.23
N GLU A 195 1.11 -0.27 -18.59
CA GLU A 195 1.86 0.98 -18.46
C GLU A 195 3.19 0.75 -17.72
N ARG A 196 3.16 -0.07 -16.66
CA ARG A 196 4.38 -0.49 -15.96
C ARG A 196 5.29 -1.26 -16.89
N MET A 197 4.78 -2.26 -17.63
CA MET A 197 5.58 -3.00 -18.62
C MET A 197 6.23 -2.09 -19.67
N GLU A 198 5.53 -1.07 -20.17
CA GLU A 198 6.07 -0.14 -21.16
C GLU A 198 7.22 0.70 -20.60
N VAL A 199 7.11 1.15 -19.35
CA VAL A 199 8.21 1.80 -18.62
C VAL A 199 9.43 0.89 -18.55
N PHE A 200 9.24 -0.40 -18.23
CA PHE A 200 10.35 -1.37 -18.20
C PHE A 200 11.01 -1.57 -19.57
N ILE A 201 10.21 -1.64 -20.63
CA ILE A 201 10.72 -1.81 -21.99
C ILE A 201 11.57 -0.59 -22.39
N LYS A 202 11.13 0.63 -22.06
CA LYS A 202 11.89 1.87 -22.33
C LYS A 202 13.22 1.87 -21.56
N ALA A 203 13.18 1.62 -20.26
CA ALA A 203 14.38 1.57 -19.43
C ALA A 203 15.42 0.56 -19.97
N LEU A 204 15.00 -0.63 -20.40
CA LEU A 204 15.89 -1.63 -21.02
C LEU A 204 16.47 -1.18 -22.36
N THR A 205 15.74 -0.38 -23.13
CA THR A 205 16.16 0.08 -24.46
C THR A 205 17.23 1.16 -24.38
N ASP A 206 17.23 1.97 -23.31
CA ASP A 206 18.13 3.11 -23.13
C ASP A 206 19.58 2.71 -22.71
N ASN A 207 19.85 1.43 -22.43
CA ASN A 207 21.19 0.84 -22.19
C ASN A 207 22.06 1.53 -21.12
N ASN A 208 21.48 2.38 -20.26
CA ASN A 208 22.23 3.26 -19.35
C ASN A 208 22.09 2.88 -17.86
N LEU A 209 21.95 1.59 -17.56
CA LEU A 209 21.59 1.12 -16.22
C LEU A 209 22.75 0.40 -15.54
N SER A 210 23.03 0.77 -14.28
CA SER A 210 24.08 0.13 -13.46
C SER A 210 23.73 -1.34 -13.16
N LYS A 211 24.75 -2.16 -12.89
CA LYS A 211 24.57 -3.60 -12.57
C LYS A 211 23.61 -3.83 -11.39
N LYS A 212 23.50 -2.86 -10.47
CA LYS A 212 22.61 -2.91 -9.31
C LYS A 212 21.14 -2.68 -9.70
N TYR A 213 20.88 -1.89 -10.75
CA TYR A 213 19.53 -1.78 -11.31
C TYR A 213 19.08 -3.09 -11.94
N ASN A 214 19.96 -3.85 -12.59
CA ASN A 214 19.61 -5.15 -13.21
C ASN A 214 18.96 -6.12 -12.23
N GLU A 215 19.38 -6.12 -10.96
CA GLU A 215 18.75 -6.97 -9.93
C GLU A 215 17.34 -6.47 -9.57
N LEU A 216 17.13 -5.15 -9.55
CA LEU A 216 15.84 -4.53 -9.30
C LEU A 216 14.87 -4.72 -10.47
N PHE A 217 15.40 -4.71 -11.69
CA PHE A 217 14.65 -5.06 -12.90
C PHE A 217 14.15 -6.50 -12.88
N VAL A 218 14.98 -7.43 -12.40
CA VAL A 218 14.57 -8.83 -12.25
C VAL A 218 13.44 -8.95 -11.22
N LEU A 219 13.51 -8.22 -10.10
CA LEU A 219 12.46 -8.24 -9.08
C LEU A 219 11.13 -7.70 -9.62
N GLU A 220 11.14 -6.60 -10.36
CA GLU A 220 9.92 -6.12 -11.02
C GLU A 220 9.36 -7.17 -11.97
N LEU A 221 10.18 -7.72 -12.87
CA LEU A 221 9.70 -8.69 -13.86
C LEU A 221 9.07 -9.91 -13.19
N VAL A 222 9.63 -10.36 -12.07
CA VAL A 222 9.05 -11.43 -11.26
C VAL A 222 7.70 -11.03 -10.68
N GLN A 223 7.52 -9.78 -10.27
CA GLN A 223 6.25 -9.27 -9.75
C GLN A 223 5.19 -9.07 -10.83
N LEU A 224 5.53 -8.45 -11.96
CA LEU A 224 4.62 -8.32 -13.11
C LEU A 224 4.17 -9.71 -13.57
N LYS A 225 5.08 -10.68 -13.60
CA LYS A 225 4.74 -12.09 -13.82
C LYS A 225 3.81 -12.66 -12.75
N GLY A 226 4.00 -12.29 -11.48
CA GLY A 226 3.11 -12.64 -10.38
C GLY A 226 1.70 -12.09 -10.56
N GLN A 227 1.57 -10.79 -10.83
CA GLN A 227 0.30 -10.11 -11.08
C GLN A 227 -0.44 -10.71 -12.28
N TYR A 228 0.26 -10.91 -13.39
CA TYR A 228 -0.27 -11.59 -14.57
C TYR A 228 -0.74 -13.02 -14.28
N ASN A 229 0.04 -13.81 -13.54
CA ASN A 229 -0.36 -15.17 -13.16
C ASN A 229 -1.56 -15.19 -12.21
N SER A 230 -1.70 -14.19 -11.35
CA SER A 230 -2.87 -14.01 -10.48
C SER A 230 -4.13 -13.73 -11.31
N LEU A 231 -4.02 -12.94 -12.39
CA LEU A 231 -5.11 -12.73 -13.35
C LEU A 231 -5.47 -14.01 -14.13
N LEU A 232 -4.48 -14.82 -14.54
CA LEU A 232 -4.76 -16.10 -15.20
C LEU A 232 -5.49 -17.10 -14.30
N LYS A 233 -5.28 -17.01 -12.98
CA LYS A 233 -5.91 -17.86 -11.97
C LYS A 233 -7.15 -17.22 -11.36
N PHE A 234 -7.56 -16.05 -11.86
CA PHE A 234 -8.74 -15.36 -11.38
C PHE A 234 -10.00 -16.08 -11.86
N GLU A 235 -10.69 -16.73 -10.94
CA GLU A 235 -12.06 -17.19 -11.15
C GLU A 235 -12.99 -16.09 -10.62
N LYS A 236 -13.94 -15.64 -11.45
CA LYS A 236 -14.96 -14.66 -11.01
C LYS A 236 -15.63 -15.19 -9.75
N PRO A 237 -15.86 -14.36 -8.72
CA PRO A 237 -16.70 -14.75 -7.61
C PRO A 237 -18.03 -15.25 -8.18
N ILE A 238 -18.43 -16.46 -7.81
CA ILE A 238 -19.73 -17.03 -8.19
C ILE A 238 -20.77 -15.96 -7.80
N GLU A 239 -21.48 -15.40 -8.79
CA GLU A 239 -22.66 -14.60 -8.50
C GLU A 239 -23.52 -15.45 -7.58
N LYS A 240 -23.76 -14.97 -6.34
CA LYS A 240 -24.86 -15.53 -5.57
C LYS A 240 -26.07 -15.36 -6.48
N ILE A 241 -26.54 -16.48 -7.03
CA ILE A 241 -27.88 -16.56 -7.59
C ILE A 241 -28.76 -16.10 -6.44
N THR A 242 -29.22 -14.86 -6.50
CA THR A 242 -30.40 -14.43 -5.76
C THR A 242 -31.46 -15.43 -6.18
N LEU A 243 -31.72 -16.41 -5.31
CA LEU A 243 -33.01 -17.07 -5.33
C LEU A 243 -33.99 -15.91 -5.23
N GLU A 244 -34.69 -15.62 -6.33
CA GLU A 244 -35.89 -14.80 -6.26
C GLU A 244 -36.70 -15.38 -5.11
N ASP A 245 -36.93 -14.57 -4.08
CA ASP A 245 -37.91 -14.89 -3.04
C ASP A 245 -39.25 -15.07 -3.75
N GLN A 246 -39.55 -16.30 -4.15
CA GLN A 246 -40.93 -16.68 -4.44
C GLN A 246 -41.64 -16.61 -3.10
N GLU A 247 -42.27 -15.47 -2.82
CA GLU A 247 -43.27 -15.37 -1.78
C GLU A 247 -44.20 -16.58 -1.92
N PRO A 248 -44.42 -17.36 -0.85
CA PRO A 248 -45.33 -18.49 -0.93
C PRO A 248 -46.72 -17.96 -1.29
N ASN A 249 -47.26 -18.45 -2.41
CA ASN A 249 -48.60 -18.13 -2.86
C ASN A 249 -49.61 -18.65 -1.82
N LEU A 250 -49.99 -17.79 -0.88
CA LEU A 250 -50.91 -18.06 0.24
C LEU A 250 -52.23 -18.70 -0.22
N LYS A 251 -52.65 -18.49 -1.48
CA LYS A 251 -53.85 -19.10 -2.04
C LYS A 251 -53.71 -20.59 -2.31
N GLU A 252 -52.55 -21.06 -2.76
CA GLU A 252 -52.32 -22.49 -3.01
C GLU A 252 -52.23 -23.28 -1.70
N GLN A 253 -51.63 -22.68 -0.67
CA GLN A 253 -51.56 -23.29 0.66
C GLN A 253 -52.93 -23.35 1.35
N GLU A 254 -53.79 -22.33 1.19
CA GLU A 254 -55.17 -22.38 1.68
C GLU A 254 -56.02 -23.44 0.96
N GLU A 255 -55.86 -23.61 -0.36
CA GLU A 255 -56.58 -24.66 -1.09
C GLU A 255 -56.12 -26.06 -0.70
N GLU A 256 -54.82 -26.26 -0.48
CA GLU A 256 -54.27 -27.55 -0.06
C GLU A 256 -54.71 -27.91 1.38
N LEU A 257 -54.78 -26.91 2.27
CA LEU A 257 -55.30 -27.09 3.63
C LEU A 257 -56.80 -27.43 3.63
N LYS A 258 -57.60 -26.76 2.77
CA LYS A 258 -59.02 -27.07 2.59
C LYS A 258 -59.24 -28.49 2.03
N ARG A 259 -58.39 -28.94 1.10
CA ARG A 259 -58.45 -30.32 0.57
C ARG A 259 -58.10 -31.37 1.62
N ARG A 260 -57.14 -31.09 2.51
CA ARG A 260 -56.77 -32.01 3.61
C ARG A 260 -57.85 -32.13 4.67
N ILE A 261 -58.55 -31.04 5.01
CA ILE A 261 -59.65 -31.05 5.99
C ILE A 261 -60.89 -31.79 5.45
N LEU A 262 -61.10 -31.81 4.12
CA LEU A 262 -62.24 -32.51 3.52
C LEU A 262 -62.03 -34.05 3.39
N LEU A 263 -60.80 -34.54 3.62
CA LEU A 263 -60.43 -35.96 3.52
C LEU A 263 -60.15 -36.62 4.89
N SER A 264 -60.42 -35.91 6.00
CA SER A 264 -60.40 -36.42 7.38
C SER A 264 -61.79 -36.43 7.98
#